data_AF-A0AAV9CRP8-F1
#
_entry.id   AF-A0AAV9CRP8-F1
#
_cell.length_a   1.000
_cell.length_b   1.000
_cell.length_c   1.000
_cell.angle_alpha   90.00
_cell.angle_beta   90.00
_cell.angle_gamma   90.00
#
_symmetry.space_group_name_H-M   'P 1'
#
loop_
_entity.id
_entity.type
_entity.pdbx_description
1 polymer ?
#
loop_
_entity_poly.entity_id
_entity_poly.type
_entity_poly.pdbx_seq_one_letter_code
_entity_poly.pdbx_strand_id
1 'polypeptide(L)'
;MGSEGPSVITIHVTGVKKFHGVAENPTETIVSNLKDFMQRGGLPEGLVLGSCSILEAAGQGAISLLYQVFQSSVTEPNAEPSSVGRIIWLHLGVNSGATKFAIDHQAVNEATFRCPDELGWKPQTLSQ
;
A
#
# COMPACT_ATOMS: atom_id res chain seq x y z
N MET A 1 -5.43 36.76 14.17
CA MET A 1 -5.80 36.16 12.88
C MET A 1 -4.74 35.12 12.55
N GLY A 2 -4.82 33.95 13.17
CA GLY A 2 -3.85 32.87 12.92
C GLY A 2 -4.24 32.17 11.63
N SER A 3 -3.35 32.19 10.63
CA SER A 3 -3.50 31.32 9.46
C SER A 3 -3.25 29.89 9.93
N GLU A 4 -4.27 29.04 9.86
CA GLU A 4 -4.06 27.60 9.93
C GLU A 4 -3.12 27.24 8.78
N GLY A 5 -1.94 26.70 9.12
CA GLY A 5 -0.99 26.21 8.12
C GLY A 5 -1.63 25.12 7.25
N PRO A 6 -1.03 24.82 6.08
CA PRO A 6 -1.58 23.80 5.18
C PRO A 6 -1.75 22.47 5.91
N SER A 7 -2.90 21.82 5.72
CA SER A 7 -3.17 20.52 6.31
C SER A 7 -2.16 19.49 5.81
N VAL A 8 -1.43 18.88 6.74
CA VAL A 8 -0.43 17.86 6.42
C VAL A 8 -1.14 16.62 5.87
N ILE A 9 -0.65 16.09 4.75
CA ILE A 9 -1.10 14.86 4.12
C ILE A 9 0.01 13.82 4.26
N THR A 10 -0.27 12.73 4.97
CA THR A 10 0.66 11.60 5.11
C THR A 10 0.24 10.47 4.17
N ILE A 11 1.16 10.03 3.30
CA ILE A 11 0.93 8.89 2.40
C ILE A 11 1.71 7.67 2.91
N HIS A 12 1.02 6.56 3.08
CA HIS A 12 1.60 5.25 3.32
C HIS A 12 1.46 4.41 2.05
N VAL A 13 2.57 3.88 1.56
CA VAL A 13 2.62 3.15 0.28
C VAL A 13 2.93 1.69 0.56
N THR A 14 2.17 0.79 -0.08
CA THR A 14 2.48 -0.63 -0.09
C THR A 14 2.74 -1.12 -1.50
N GLY A 15 3.69 -2.05 -1.62
CA GLY A 15 3.94 -2.84 -2.82
C GLY A 15 3.84 -4.33 -2.49
N VAL A 16 3.96 -5.18 -3.49
CA VAL A 16 3.85 -6.63 -3.34
C VAL A 16 5.16 -7.28 -3.74
N LYS A 17 5.62 -8.28 -2.98
CA LYS A 17 6.81 -9.08 -3.33
C LYS A 17 6.68 -9.74 -4.70
N LYS A 18 7.81 -10.16 -5.26
CA LYS A 18 7.84 -11.15 -6.35
C LYS A 18 7.05 -12.42 -6.01
N PHE A 19 6.51 -13.06 -7.04
CA PHE A 19 5.69 -14.27 -6.92
C PHE A 19 5.77 -15.13 -8.18
N HIS A 20 5.03 -16.24 -8.21
CA HIS A 20 5.06 -17.29 -9.22
C HIS A 20 4.98 -16.72 -10.63
N GLY A 21 6.04 -16.93 -11.42
CA GLY A 21 6.14 -16.46 -12.79
C GLY A 21 6.49 -14.97 -12.95
N VAL A 22 6.69 -14.23 -11.85
CA VAL A 22 7.07 -12.81 -11.83
C VAL A 22 8.39 -12.69 -11.08
N ALA A 23 9.51 -12.93 -11.78
CA ALA A 23 10.86 -12.91 -11.20
C ALA A 23 11.21 -11.55 -10.56
N GLU A 24 10.65 -10.47 -11.11
CA GLU A 24 10.77 -9.11 -10.61
C GLU A 24 9.38 -8.48 -10.58
N ASN A 25 8.95 -7.99 -9.40
CA ASN A 25 7.71 -7.25 -9.28
C ASN A 25 8.03 -5.74 -9.33
N PRO A 26 7.51 -4.99 -10.32
CA PRO A 26 7.80 -3.56 -10.44
C PRO A 26 7.30 -2.78 -9.21
N THR A 27 6.25 -3.24 -8.52
CA THR A 27 5.75 -2.57 -7.32
C THR A 27 6.69 -2.71 -6.14
N GLU A 28 7.33 -3.87 -5.96
CA GLU A 28 8.39 -4.06 -4.96
C GLU A 28 9.55 -3.10 -5.20
N THR A 29 9.97 -2.96 -6.46
CA THR A 29 11.04 -2.06 -6.86
C THR A 29 10.67 -0.60 -6.61
N ILE A 30 9.48 -0.16 -7.05
CA ILE A 30 9.02 1.22 -6.85
C ILE A 30 8.98 1.56 -5.36
N VAL A 31 8.33 0.73 -4.54
CA VAL A 31 8.11 1.04 -3.12
C VAL A 31 9.40 0.98 -2.31
N SER A 32 10.29 0.03 -2.61
CA SER A 32 11.59 -0.08 -1.93
C SER A 32 12.50 1.13 -2.19
N ASN A 33 12.40 1.72 -3.39
CA ASN A 33 13.20 2.89 -3.77
C ASN A 33 12.53 4.24 -3.48
N LEU A 34 11.24 4.25 -3.12
CA LEU A 34 10.43 5.47 -3.05
C LEU A 34 10.97 6.46 -2.02
N LYS A 35 11.38 5.97 -0.85
CA LYS A 35 11.93 6.82 0.22
C LYS A 35 13.16 7.58 -0.26
N ASP A 36 14.13 6.88 -0.84
CA ASP A 36 15.37 7.48 -1.31
C ASP A 36 15.12 8.41 -2.52
N PHE A 37 14.17 8.04 -3.38
CA PHE A 37 13.75 8.89 -4.50
C PHE A 37 13.19 10.22 -4.01
N MET A 38 12.28 10.19 -3.03
CA MET A 38 11.66 11.40 -2.47
C MET A 38 12.65 12.23 -1.65
N GLN A 39 13.63 11.62 -1.00
CA GLN A 39 14.71 12.35 -0.33
C GLN A 39 15.58 13.13 -1.31
N ARG A 40 15.86 12.56 -2.49
CA ARG A 40 16.63 13.25 -3.54
C ARG A 40 15.82 14.31 -4.28
N GLY A 41 14.54 14.05 -4.53
CA GLY A 41 13.66 14.94 -5.29
C GLY A 41 12.94 16.01 -4.46
N GLY A 42 12.90 15.84 -3.14
CA GLY A 42 12.03 16.60 -2.26
C GLY A 42 10.57 16.13 -2.33
N LEU A 43 9.77 16.58 -1.37
CA LEU A 43 8.31 16.40 -1.36
C LEU A 43 7.63 17.77 -1.49
N PRO A 44 6.45 17.85 -2.12
CA PRO A 44 5.63 19.05 -2.09
C PRO A 44 5.35 19.51 -0.64
N GLU A 45 5.19 20.82 -0.44
CA GLU A 45 4.84 21.37 0.86
C GLU A 45 3.54 20.74 1.39
N GLY A 46 3.54 20.37 2.67
CA GLY A 46 2.40 19.70 3.31
C GLY A 46 2.28 18.20 2.99
N LEU A 47 3.18 17.61 2.19
CA LEU A 47 3.19 16.16 1.93
C LEU A 47 4.27 15.45 2.74
N VAL A 48 3.86 14.42 3.48
CA VAL A 48 4.75 13.53 4.24
C VAL A 48 4.65 12.12 3.67
N LEU A 49 5.82 11.52 3.38
CA LEU A 49 5.90 10.09 3.12
C LEU A 49 5.99 9.36 4.47
N GLY A 50 4.93 8.64 4.83
CA GLY A 50 4.85 7.87 6.07
C GLY A 50 5.67 6.58 6.00
N SER A 51 5.03 5.48 5.62
CA SER A 51 5.70 4.18 5.45
C SER A 51 5.74 3.73 3.99
N CYS A 52 6.75 2.92 3.68
CA CYS A 52 6.87 2.14 2.45
C CYS A 52 7.02 0.68 2.86
N SER A 53 6.00 -0.14 2.61
CA SER A 53 5.96 -1.53 3.08
C SER A 53 5.78 -2.50 1.93
N ILE A 54 6.51 -3.62 1.94
CA ILE A 54 6.36 -4.69 0.95
C ILE A 54 5.55 -5.83 1.57
N LEU A 55 4.39 -6.12 0.98
CA LEU A 55 3.50 -7.20 1.38
C LEU A 55 3.88 -8.51 0.69
N GLU A 56 3.64 -9.65 1.37
CA GLU A 56 3.67 -10.95 0.70
C GLU A 56 2.62 -11.00 -0.42
N ALA A 57 2.94 -11.67 -1.53
CA ALA A 57 1.98 -12.00 -2.57
C ALA A 57 1.11 -13.21 -2.14
N ALA A 58 0.55 -13.11 -0.94
CA ALA A 58 -0.23 -14.14 -0.30
C ALA A 58 -1.39 -13.50 0.45
N GLY A 59 -2.62 -13.94 0.16
CA GLY A 59 -3.81 -13.26 0.64
C GLY A 59 -3.89 -13.26 2.17
N GLN A 60 -3.75 -14.43 2.80
CA GLN A 60 -3.67 -14.55 4.26
C GLN A 60 -2.31 -14.09 4.80
N GLY A 61 -1.22 -14.35 4.07
CA GLY A 61 0.14 -13.99 4.49
C GLY A 61 0.38 -12.49 4.64
N ALA A 62 -0.35 -11.65 3.91
CA ALA A 62 -0.22 -10.20 3.96
C ALA A 62 -1.00 -9.54 5.11
N ILE A 63 -1.97 -10.24 5.73
CA ILE A 63 -2.95 -9.64 6.65
C ILE A 63 -2.29 -8.97 7.85
N SER A 64 -1.37 -9.65 8.53
CA SER A 64 -0.74 -9.12 9.75
C SER A 64 0.02 -7.82 9.49
N LEU A 65 0.80 -7.77 8.40
CA LEU A 65 1.56 -6.58 8.03
C LEU A 65 0.63 -5.45 7.57
N LEU A 66 -0.45 -5.77 6.85
CA LEU A 66 -1.44 -4.79 6.42
C LEU A 66 -2.12 -4.12 7.63
N TYR A 67 -2.56 -4.91 8.61
CA TYR A 67 -3.12 -4.36 9.85
C TYR A 67 -2.10 -3.54 10.63
N GLN A 68 -0.84 -3.97 10.69
CA GLN A 68 0.22 -3.18 11.33
C GLN A 68 0.42 -1.82 10.64
N VAL A 69 0.39 -1.77 9.30
CA VAL A 69 0.47 -0.52 8.54
C VAL A 69 -0.72 0.39 8.87
N PHE A 70 -1.94 -0.13 8.86
CA PHE A 70 -3.12 0.65 9.21
C PHE A 70 -3.06 1.17 10.64
N GLN A 71 -2.77 0.31 11.61
CA GLN A 71 -2.72 0.69 13.02
C GLN A 71 -1.62 1.74 13.27
N SER A 72 -0.41 1.54 12.74
CA SER A 72 0.69 2.50 12.91
C SER A 72 0.42 3.84 12.21
N SER A 73 -0.33 3.86 11.11
CA SER A 73 -0.67 5.10 10.40
C SER A 73 -1.68 5.98 11.14
N VAL A 74 -2.55 5.40 11.97
CA VAL A 74 -3.59 6.13 12.72
C VAL A 74 -3.24 6.36 14.19
N THR A 75 -2.22 5.65 14.70
CA THR A 75 -1.80 5.75 16.11
C THR A 75 -0.63 6.72 16.23
N GLU A 76 -0.92 7.99 16.44
CA GLU A 76 0.06 8.99 16.87
C GLU A 76 0.20 8.92 18.40
N PRO A 77 1.38 8.62 18.96
CA PRO A 77 1.53 8.45 20.41
C PRO A 77 1.21 9.69 21.26
N ASN A 78 1.17 10.89 20.67
CA ASN A 78 1.04 12.16 21.41
C ASN A 78 0.26 13.27 20.64
N ALA A 79 -0.52 12.94 19.61
CA ALA A 79 -1.24 13.96 18.84
C ALA A 79 -2.65 14.22 19.40
N GLU A 80 -3.01 15.49 19.55
CA GLU A 80 -4.39 15.90 19.79
C GLU A 80 -5.29 15.39 18.64
N PRO A 81 -6.51 14.88 18.89
CA PRO A 81 -7.39 14.31 17.85
C PRO A 81 -7.69 15.28 16.69
N SER A 82 -7.61 16.59 16.94
CA SER A 82 -7.81 17.67 15.97
C SER A 82 -6.59 17.96 15.08
N SER A 83 -5.45 17.30 15.34
CA SER A 83 -4.17 17.51 14.66
C SER A 83 -3.74 16.36 13.74
N VAL A 84 -4.54 15.28 13.67
CA VAL A 84 -4.26 14.17 12.75
C VAL A 84 -4.48 14.68 11.33
N GLY A 85 -3.37 14.87 10.61
CA GLY A 85 -3.37 15.22 9.20
C GLY A 85 -4.14 14.19 8.35
N ARG A 86 -4.37 14.50 7.08
CA ARG A 86 -5.07 13.57 6.17
C ARG A 86 -4.17 12.38 5.88
N ILE A 87 -4.64 11.16 6.16
CA ILE A 87 -3.93 9.92 5.84
C ILE A 87 -4.41 9.39 4.48
N ILE A 88 -3.48 8.98 3.62
CA ILE A 88 -3.73 8.28 2.37
C ILE A 88 -2.98 6.95 2.40
N TRP A 89 -3.70 5.84 2.18
CA TRP A 89 -3.08 4.55 1.90
C TRP A 89 -3.08 4.30 0.38
N LEU A 90 -1.90 4.12 -0.20
CA LEU A 90 -1.70 3.80 -1.61
C LEU A 90 -1.21 2.35 -1.73
N HIS A 91 -2.02 1.48 -2.31
CA HIS A 91 -1.66 0.09 -2.58
C HIS A 91 -1.29 -0.08 -4.04
N LEU A 92 -0.08 -0.57 -4.31
CA LEU A 92 0.40 -0.86 -5.66
C LEU A 92 0.38 -2.36 -5.91
N GLY A 93 -0.35 -2.77 -6.95
CA GLY A 93 -0.35 -4.13 -7.49
C GLY A 93 0.23 -4.19 -8.90
N VAL A 94 0.62 -5.38 -9.35
CA VAL A 94 1.10 -5.61 -10.71
C VAL A 94 0.02 -6.28 -11.56
N ASN A 95 -0.20 -5.75 -12.76
CA ASN A 95 -1.03 -6.36 -13.80
C ASN A 95 -0.15 -6.57 -15.04
N SER A 96 0.30 -7.81 -15.27
CA SER A 96 1.26 -8.13 -16.34
C SER A 96 0.73 -7.91 -17.75
N GLY A 97 -0.60 -7.80 -17.92
CA GLY A 97 -1.23 -7.52 -19.21
C GLY A 97 -1.44 -6.03 -19.49
N ALA A 98 -1.20 -5.15 -18.52
CA ALA A 98 -1.46 -3.72 -18.67
C ALA A 98 -0.28 -2.97 -19.30
N THR A 99 -0.58 -2.00 -20.17
CA THR A 99 0.43 -1.12 -20.79
C THR A 99 0.55 0.25 -20.11
N LYS A 100 -0.27 0.49 -19.08
CA LYS A 100 -0.35 1.76 -18.35
C LYS A 100 -0.83 1.53 -16.92
N PHE A 101 -0.63 2.53 -16.07
CA PHE A 101 -1.25 2.55 -14.74
C PHE A 101 -2.77 2.65 -14.85
N ALA A 102 -3.45 2.02 -13.90
CA ALA A 102 -4.89 2.09 -13.72
C ALA A 102 -5.18 2.32 -12.23
N ILE A 103 -6.30 2.97 -11.95
CA ILE A 103 -6.83 3.12 -10.59
C ILE A 103 -7.97 2.11 -10.47
N ASP A 104 -7.92 1.28 -9.43
CA ASP A 104 -9.03 0.40 -9.10
C ASP A 104 -10.14 1.22 -8.44
N HIS A 105 -11.32 1.26 -9.07
CA HIS A 105 -12.46 2.02 -8.57
C HIS A 105 -13.32 1.23 -7.58
N GLN A 106 -13.08 -0.08 -7.47
CA GLN A 106 -13.88 -0.98 -6.65
C GLN A 106 -13.03 -2.17 -6.19
N ALA A 107 -13.26 -2.60 -4.95
CA ALA A 107 -12.84 -3.89 -4.42
C ALA A 107 -14.09 -4.73 -4.14
N VAL A 108 -14.01 -6.04 -4.38
CA VAL A 108 -15.09 -7.00 -4.14
C VAL A 108 -14.78 -7.88 -2.93
N ASN A 109 -15.81 -8.29 -2.18
CA ASN A 109 -15.66 -9.23 -1.07
C ASN A 109 -15.63 -10.69 -1.58
N GLU A 110 -14.64 -11.00 -2.43
CA GLU A 110 -14.44 -12.30 -3.04
C GLU A 110 -12.94 -12.61 -3.16
N ALA A 111 -12.56 -13.85 -2.83
CA ALA A 111 -11.22 -14.36 -3.08
C ALA A 111 -11.31 -15.65 -3.92
N THR A 112 -11.21 -15.50 -5.24
CA THR A 112 -11.22 -16.62 -6.20
C THR A 112 -9.93 -16.58 -7.01
N PHE A 113 -9.02 -17.53 -6.77
CA PHE A 113 -7.68 -17.49 -7.39
C PHE A 113 -7.52 -18.53 -8.50
N ARG A 114 -6.99 -18.10 -9.66
CA ARG A 114 -6.70 -19.00 -10.80
C ARG A 114 -5.60 -20.01 -10.47
N CYS A 115 -4.59 -19.60 -9.70
CA CYS A 115 -3.49 -20.41 -9.20
C CYS A 115 -3.30 -20.15 -7.70
N PRO A 116 -2.61 -21.04 -6.97
CA PRO A 116 -2.23 -20.76 -5.58
C PRO A 116 -1.41 -19.48 -5.46
N ASP A 117 -1.54 -18.81 -4.32
CA ASP A 117 -0.64 -17.72 -3.95
C ASP A 117 0.76 -18.24 -3.54
N GLU A 118 1.67 -17.35 -3.16
CA GLU A 118 3.06 -17.74 -2.83
C GLU A 118 3.19 -18.67 -1.62
N LEU A 119 2.17 -18.72 -0.75
CA LEU A 119 2.12 -19.64 0.39
C LEU A 119 1.28 -20.87 0.10
N GLY A 120 0.86 -21.07 -1.15
CA GLY A 120 0.10 -22.22 -1.60
C GLY A 120 -1.41 -22.14 -1.33
N TRP A 121 -1.92 -21.01 -0.84
CA TRP A 121 -3.35 -20.83 -0.61
C TRP A 121 -4.07 -20.53 -1.93
N LYS A 122 -5.05 -21.36 -2.28
CA LYS A 122 -5.91 -21.19 -3.45
C LYS A 122 -7.38 -21.25 -3.03
N PRO A 123 -7.98 -20.13 -2.60
CA PRO A 123 -9.40 -20.12 -2.28
C PRO A 123 -10.21 -20.34 -3.57
N GLN A 124 -11.22 -21.19 -3.44
CA GLN A 124 -12.24 -21.40 -4.46
C GLN A 124 -13.60 -21.19 -3.81
N THR A 125 -14.46 -20.41 -4.45
CA THR A 125 -15.88 -20.45 -4.16
C THR A 125 -16.41 -21.81 -4.60
N LEU A 126 -16.79 -22.66 -3.65
CA LEU A 126 -17.69 -23.78 -3.95
C LEU A 126 -18.97 -23.13 -4.47
N SER A 127 -19.36 -23.42 -5.71
CA SER A 127 -20.68 -23.05 -6.21
C SER A 127 -21.73 -23.63 -5.25
N GLN A 128 -22.41 -22.77 -4.50
CA GLN A 128 -23.67 -23.13 -3.82
C GLN A 128 -24.81 -23.07 -4.83
#